data_AF-A0A1N7J1T6-F1
#
_entry.id   AF-A0A1N7J1T6-F1
#
_cell.length_a   1.000
_cell.length_b   1.000
_cell.length_c   1.000
_cell.angle_alpha   90.00
_cell.angle_beta   90.00
_cell.angle_gamma   90.00
#
_symmetry.space_group_name_H-M   'P 1'
#
loop_
_entity.id
_entity.type
_entity.pdbx_description
1 polymer ?
#
loop_
_entity_poly.entity_id
_entity_poly.type
_entity_poly.pdbx_seq_one_letter_code
_entity_poly.pdbx_strand_id
1 'polypeptide(L)'
;MLGAPAPLPCTPNGTIHLLERFGVDLDGAIVCVVGRGVTVGRPISLMLTSRDVNAATVLCPTGTRDLAAETCRADVVIAVAGKPRMITADTIKEGAALVDVGVSRVAGKRSVTCIPTCGTKQAGFLPTRAEWGR
;
A
#
# COMPACT_ATOMS: atom_id res chain seq x y z
N MET A 1 1.26 19.20 -17.61
CA MET A 1 1.38 20.01 -16.37
C MET A 1 0.91 19.18 -15.19
N LEU A 2 1.50 19.37 -14.01
CA LEU A 2 0.96 18.80 -12.76
C LEU A 2 -0.43 19.43 -12.51
N GLY A 3 -1.44 18.60 -12.20
CA GLY A 3 -2.81 19.05 -11.93
C GLY A 3 -3.70 19.30 -13.16
N ALA A 4 -3.22 19.08 -14.38
CA ALA A 4 -4.07 19.16 -15.56
C ALA A 4 -4.97 17.91 -15.67
N PRO A 5 -6.22 18.04 -16.18
CA PRO A 5 -7.07 16.88 -16.45
C PRO A 5 -6.38 15.89 -17.38
N ALA A 6 -6.24 14.64 -16.92
CA ALA A 6 -5.61 13.57 -17.66
C ALA A 6 -6.15 12.22 -17.18
N PRO A 7 -6.06 11.15 -18.00
CA PRO A 7 -6.36 9.80 -17.55
C PRO A 7 -5.52 9.43 -16.32
N LEU A 8 -6.18 8.99 -15.26
CA LEU A 8 -5.51 8.53 -14.06
C LEU A 8 -4.97 7.11 -14.24
N PRO A 9 -3.82 6.77 -13.61
CA PRO A 9 -3.29 5.43 -13.64
C PRO A 9 -4.23 4.48 -12.88
N CYS A 10 -4.58 3.36 -13.53
CA CYS A 10 -5.63 2.47 -13.08
C CYS A 10 -5.37 1.84 -11.70
N THR A 11 -4.14 1.41 -11.42
CA THR A 11 -3.79 0.76 -10.14
C THR A 11 -3.81 1.74 -8.96
N PRO A 12 -3.17 2.92 -9.03
CA PRO A 12 -3.33 3.96 -8.01
C PRO A 12 -4.79 4.34 -7.77
N ASN A 13 -5.54 4.61 -8.83
CA ASN A 13 -6.94 5.01 -8.73
C ASN A 13 -7.80 3.91 -8.08
N GLY A 14 -7.63 2.67 -8.53
CA GLY A 14 -8.33 1.52 -7.97
C GLY A 14 -7.96 1.25 -6.51
N THR A 15 -6.72 1.54 -6.09
CA THR A 15 -6.27 1.37 -4.71
C THR A 15 -6.97 2.36 -3.77
N ILE A 16 -7.06 3.63 -4.16
CA ILE A 16 -7.76 4.65 -3.38
C ILE A 16 -9.25 4.30 -3.27
N HIS A 17 -9.88 3.95 -4.39
CA HIS A 17 -11.30 3.60 -4.40
C HIS A 17 -11.62 2.32 -3.61
N LEU A 18 -10.68 1.38 -3.57
CA LEU A 18 -10.77 0.20 -2.73
C LEU A 18 -10.76 0.58 -1.24
N LEU A 19 -9.80 1.41 -0.82
CA LEU A 19 -9.70 1.89 0.57
C LEU A 19 -10.99 2.59 1.01
N GLU A 20 -11.51 3.51 0.18
CA GLU A 20 -12.79 4.20 0.40
C GLU A 20 -13.95 3.21 0.55
N ARG A 21 -14.05 2.22 -0.35
CA ARG A 21 -15.10 1.20 -0.32
C ARG A 21 -15.06 0.33 0.95
N PHE A 22 -13.89 0.15 1.55
CA PHE A 22 -13.72 -0.57 2.81
C PHE A 22 -13.86 0.34 4.05
N GLY A 23 -14.25 1.62 3.86
CA GLY A 23 -14.46 2.57 4.95
C GLY A 23 -13.17 3.02 5.62
N VAL A 24 -12.06 3.04 4.89
CA VAL A 24 -10.80 3.63 5.36
C VAL A 24 -10.86 5.13 5.08
N ASP A 25 -10.80 5.93 6.15
CA ASP A 25 -10.70 7.39 6.04
C ASP A 25 -9.27 7.77 5.67
N LEU A 26 -9.12 8.53 4.59
CA LEU A 26 -7.84 9.00 4.06
C LEU A 26 -7.57 10.46 4.38
N ASP A 27 -8.59 11.23 4.77
CA ASP A 27 -8.43 12.66 5.06
C ASP A 27 -7.56 12.85 6.30
N GLY A 28 -6.38 13.46 6.12
CA GLY A 28 -5.39 13.64 7.18
C GLY A 28 -4.65 12.36 7.59
N ALA A 29 -4.92 11.21 6.98
CA ALA A 29 -4.28 9.94 7.32
C ALA A 29 -2.79 9.92 6.93
N ILE A 30 -1.97 9.21 7.70
CA ILE A 30 -0.56 8.95 7.33
C ILE A 30 -0.49 7.67 6.49
N VAL A 31 -0.14 7.81 5.22
CA VAL A 31 -0.03 6.72 4.26
C VAL A 31 1.44 6.42 3.95
N CYS A 32 1.90 5.22 4.29
CA CYS A 32 3.24 4.74 3.94
C CYS A 32 3.17 3.92 2.64
N VAL A 33 3.79 4.44 1.58
CA VAL A 33 3.87 3.78 0.27
C VAL A 33 5.23 3.10 0.14
N VAL A 34 5.25 1.76 0.13
CA VAL A 34 6.48 0.97 0.06
C VAL A 34 6.77 0.58 -1.38
N GLY A 35 7.72 1.29 -1.99
CA GLY A 35 8.14 1.14 -3.38
C GLY A 35 7.83 2.37 -4.23
N ARG A 36 8.72 2.69 -5.18
CA ARG A 36 8.69 3.91 -5.99
C ARG A 36 8.57 3.66 -7.49
N GLY A 37 7.85 2.61 -7.87
CA GLY A 37 7.58 2.27 -9.27
C GLY A 37 6.87 3.42 -10.00
N VAL A 38 7.17 3.60 -11.28
CA VAL A 38 6.59 4.68 -12.09
C VAL A 38 5.11 4.48 -12.41
N THR A 39 4.63 3.23 -12.35
CA THR A 39 3.24 2.85 -12.64
C THR A 39 2.33 2.91 -11.43
N VAL A 40 2.86 2.75 -10.21
CA VAL A 40 2.06 2.70 -8.98
C VAL A 40 2.61 3.60 -7.88
N GLY A 41 3.79 3.29 -7.32
CA GLY A 41 4.27 3.96 -6.10
C GLY A 41 4.43 5.48 -6.19
N ARG A 42 5.03 5.99 -7.27
CA ARG A 42 5.12 7.44 -7.49
C ARG A 42 3.77 8.10 -7.79
N PRO A 43 2.97 7.60 -8.75
CA PRO A 43 1.69 8.24 -9.05
C PRO A 43 0.70 8.18 -7.88
N ILE A 44 0.62 7.06 -7.14
CA ILE A 44 -0.28 6.97 -6.00
C ILE A 44 0.11 7.96 -4.90
N SER A 45 1.41 8.18 -4.68
CA SER A 45 1.87 9.15 -3.68
C SER A 45 1.41 10.57 -4.03
N LEU A 46 1.42 10.94 -5.31
CA LEU A 46 0.91 12.23 -5.76
C LEU A 46 -0.61 12.33 -5.63
N MET A 47 -1.33 11.26 -5.98
CA MET A 47 -2.80 11.22 -5.90
C MET A 47 -3.30 11.31 -4.46
N LEU A 48 -2.63 10.65 -3.51
CA LEU A 48 -2.95 10.70 -2.09
C LEU A 48 -2.82 12.11 -1.51
N THR A 49 -1.83 12.88 -1.98
CA THR A 49 -1.61 14.28 -1.56
C THR A 49 -2.49 15.30 -2.31
N SER A 50 -3.37 14.85 -3.20
CA SER A 50 -4.32 15.75 -3.87
C SER A 50 -5.32 16.33 -2.86
N ARG A 51 -5.94 17.47 -3.19
CA ARG A 51 -6.93 18.11 -2.30
C ARG A 51 -8.17 17.22 -2.06
N ASP A 52 -8.49 16.34 -3.01
CA ASP A 52 -9.67 15.49 -2.94
C ASP A 52 -9.48 14.32 -1.96
N VAL A 53 -8.23 13.90 -1.73
CA VAL A 53 -7.89 12.79 -0.82
C VAL A 53 -7.27 13.29 0.49
N ASN A 54 -6.43 14.33 0.41
CA ASN A 54 -5.84 15.05 1.54
C ASN A 54 -5.05 14.18 2.55
N ALA A 55 -4.34 13.16 2.06
CA ALA A 55 -3.54 12.28 2.91
C ALA A 55 -2.05 12.70 2.97
N ALA A 56 -1.44 12.59 4.15
CA ALA A 56 0.00 12.73 4.30
C ALA A 56 0.70 11.46 3.78
N THR A 57 1.64 11.60 2.86
CA THR A 57 2.29 10.43 2.23
C THR A 57 3.78 10.35 2.56
N VAL A 58 4.22 9.17 3.02
CA VAL A 58 5.63 8.79 3.17
C VAL A 58 5.99 7.77 2.09
N LEU A 59 6.74 8.20 1.07
CA LEU A 59 7.21 7.31 0.01
C LEU A 59 8.53 6.63 0.42
N CYS A 60 8.49 5.31 0.60
CA CYS A 60 9.61 4.49 1.03
C CYS A 60 10.26 3.73 -0.14
N PRO A 61 11.40 4.19 -0.69
CA PRO A 61 12.20 3.41 -1.63
C PRO A 61 13.01 2.31 -0.95
N THR A 62 13.71 1.49 -1.75
CA THR A 62 14.61 0.42 -1.25
C THR A 62 15.73 0.90 -0.32
N GLY A 63 16.04 2.21 -0.32
CA GLY A 63 17.05 2.82 0.55
C GLY A 63 16.50 3.44 1.84
N THR A 64 15.21 3.23 2.17
CA THR A 64 14.66 3.67 3.46
C THR A 64 15.43 3.00 4.60
N ARG A 65 15.96 3.81 5.53
CA ARG A 65 16.84 3.33 6.61
C ARG A 65 16.11 2.44 7.61
N ASP A 66 14.93 2.86 8.04
CA ASP A 66 14.09 2.15 9.00
C ASP A 66 12.68 2.04 8.46
N LEU A 67 12.46 1.03 7.61
CA LEU A 67 11.15 0.81 6.99
C LEU A 67 10.10 0.45 8.04
N ALA A 68 10.47 -0.30 9.08
CA ALA A 68 9.55 -0.74 10.12
C ALA A 68 9.02 0.45 10.92
N ALA A 69 9.87 1.42 11.26
CA ALA A 69 9.43 2.64 11.94
C ALA A 69 8.43 3.45 11.12
N GLU A 70 8.59 3.51 9.79
CA GLU A 70 7.65 4.23 8.92
C GLU A 70 6.31 3.48 8.80
N THR A 71 6.33 2.16 8.62
CA THR A 71 5.09 1.36 8.53
C THR A 71 4.33 1.28 9.85
N CYS A 72 5.03 1.31 11.00
CA CYS A 72 4.41 1.32 12.33
C CYS A 72 3.73 2.65 12.68
N ARG A 73 4.09 3.76 12.04
CA ARG A 73 3.44 5.06 12.27
C ARG A 73 2.26 5.29 11.35
N ALA A 74 2.16 4.54 10.25
CA ALA A 74 1.17 4.75 9.22
C ALA A 74 -0.20 4.22 9.63
N ASP A 75 -1.24 4.99 9.28
CA ASP A 75 -2.64 4.55 9.36
C ASP A 75 -3.00 3.67 8.16
N VAL A 76 -2.30 3.85 7.04
CA VAL A 76 -2.44 3.02 5.83
C VAL A 76 -1.07 2.66 5.28
N VAL A 77 -0.86 1.38 4.96
CA VAL A 77 0.33 0.89 4.28
C VAL A 77 -0.03 0.36 2.91
N ILE A 78 0.64 0.88 1.88
CA ILE A 78 0.46 0.45 0.49
C ILE A 78 1.77 -0.19 0.01
N ALA A 79 1.77 -1.51 -0.09
CA ALA A 79 2.92 -2.30 -0.52
C ALA A 79 2.90 -2.48 -2.04
N VAL A 80 3.85 -1.86 -2.75
CA VAL A 80 4.00 -1.95 -4.21
C VAL A 80 5.39 -2.48 -4.61
N ALA A 81 6.18 -2.95 -3.65
CA ALA A 81 7.49 -3.51 -3.89
C ALA A 81 7.38 -4.94 -4.43
N GLY A 82 8.21 -5.29 -5.41
CA GLY A 82 8.33 -6.65 -5.97
C GLY A 82 9.29 -7.55 -5.17
N LYS A 83 9.41 -7.36 -3.86
CA LYS A 83 10.23 -8.20 -2.99
C LYS A 83 9.32 -8.89 -1.97
N PRO A 84 9.23 -10.23 -1.99
CA PRO A 84 8.32 -10.97 -1.13
C PRO A 84 8.73 -10.84 0.35
N ARG A 85 7.73 -10.86 1.24
CA ARG A 85 7.91 -10.90 2.71
C ARG A 85 8.75 -9.75 3.28
N MET A 86 8.60 -8.55 2.72
CA MET A 86 9.29 -7.35 3.22
C MET A 86 8.58 -6.74 4.42
N ILE A 87 7.25 -6.85 4.46
CA ILE A 87 6.41 -6.27 5.50
C ILE A 87 5.85 -7.41 6.32
N THR A 88 6.13 -7.40 7.61
CA THR A 88 5.62 -8.37 8.58
C THR A 88 4.54 -7.72 9.42
N ALA A 89 3.71 -8.51 10.05
CA ALA A 89 2.54 -7.99 10.75
C ALA A 89 2.90 -7.16 12.00
N ASP A 90 4.02 -7.45 12.64
CA ASP A 90 4.58 -6.69 13.76
C ASP A 90 5.03 -5.29 13.37
N THR A 91 5.25 -5.03 12.08
CA THR A 91 5.63 -3.70 11.58
C THR A 91 4.43 -2.87 11.13
N ILE A 92 3.19 -3.31 11.41
CA ILE A 92 1.96 -2.62 11.05
C ILE A 92 1.24 -2.19 12.33
N LYS A 93 0.85 -0.92 12.38
CA LYS A 93 0.05 -0.36 13.46
C LYS A 93 -1.27 -1.13 13.62
N GLU A 94 -1.67 -1.41 14.85
CA GLU A 94 -2.97 -2.05 15.12
C GLU A 94 -4.12 -1.18 14.59
N GLY A 95 -5.08 -1.81 13.90
CA GLY A 95 -6.21 -1.12 13.28
C GLY A 95 -5.88 -0.36 11.98
N ALA A 96 -4.61 -0.30 11.56
CA ALA A 96 -4.24 0.29 10.28
C ALA A 96 -4.79 -0.51 9.09
N ALA A 97 -4.88 0.16 7.94
CA ALA A 97 -5.21 -0.47 6.68
C ALA A 97 -3.96 -0.93 5.94
N LEU A 98 -4.04 -2.09 5.28
CA LEU A 98 -2.96 -2.63 4.47
C LEU A 98 -3.49 -3.01 3.08
N VAL A 99 -2.84 -2.49 2.04
CA VAL A 99 -3.07 -2.87 0.65
C VAL A 99 -1.79 -3.42 0.05
N ASP A 100 -1.82 -4.68 -0.38
CA ASP A 100 -0.73 -5.28 -1.14
C ASP A 100 -1.07 -5.33 -2.63
N VAL A 101 -0.26 -4.62 -3.39
CA VAL A 101 -0.32 -4.52 -4.85
C VAL A 101 0.93 -5.17 -5.47
N GLY A 102 1.95 -5.47 -4.66
CA GLY A 102 3.23 -6.02 -5.07
C GLY A 102 3.12 -7.50 -5.44
N VAL A 103 3.15 -7.81 -6.74
CA VAL A 103 3.20 -9.20 -7.19
C VAL A 103 4.65 -9.63 -7.41
N SER A 104 5.15 -10.51 -6.55
CA SER A 104 6.47 -11.13 -6.71
C SER A 104 6.31 -12.58 -7.15
N ARG A 105 7.31 -13.14 -7.85
CA ARG A 105 7.35 -14.58 -8.16
C ARG A 105 8.52 -15.22 -7.42
N VAL A 106 8.26 -16.27 -6.65
CA VAL A 106 9.26 -17.10 -5.98
C VAL A 106 9.06 -18.54 -6.45
N ALA A 107 10.07 -19.14 -7.07
CA ALA A 107 10.01 -20.52 -7.58
C ALA A 107 8.78 -20.80 -8.48
N GLY A 108 8.42 -19.85 -9.34
CA GLY A 108 7.26 -19.96 -10.25
C GLY A 108 5.90 -19.72 -9.59
N LYS A 109 5.83 -19.61 -8.27
CA LYS A 109 4.60 -19.29 -7.51
C LYS A 109 4.49 -17.78 -7.26
N ARG A 110 3.27 -17.25 -7.26
CA ARG A 110 3.00 -15.85 -6.88
C ARG A 110 3.19 -15.72 -5.37
N SER A 111 3.88 -14.66 -4.95
CA SER A 111 4.12 -14.34 -3.54
C SER A 111 3.74 -12.90 -3.28
N VAL A 112 3.13 -12.68 -2.13
CA VAL A 112 2.76 -11.37 -1.59
C VAL A 112 3.94 -10.71 -0.89
N THR A 113 3.93 -9.38 -0.87
CA THR A 113 4.94 -8.55 -0.23
C THR A 113 4.72 -8.46 1.27
N CYS A 114 3.48 -8.59 1.74
CA CYS A 114 3.13 -8.61 3.16
C CYS A 114 2.68 -10.00 3.66
N ILE A 115 2.99 -10.31 4.92
CA ILE A 115 2.38 -11.43 5.67
C ILE A 115 1.60 -10.82 6.84
N PRO A 116 0.26 -10.70 6.77
CA PRO A 116 -0.52 -10.15 7.87
C PRO A 116 -0.75 -11.18 8.99
N THR A 117 -0.93 -10.70 10.23
CA THR A 117 -1.53 -11.43 11.34
C THR A 117 -2.93 -10.89 11.63
N CYS A 118 -3.72 -11.66 12.38
CA CYS A 118 -5.04 -11.29 12.90
C CYS A 118 -5.01 -9.90 13.59
N GLY A 119 -5.76 -8.91 13.07
CA GLY A 119 -5.92 -7.58 13.68
C GLY A 119 -5.94 -6.36 12.71
N THR A 120 -5.42 -6.49 11.49
CA THR A 120 -5.37 -5.40 10.50
C THR A 120 -6.71 -5.25 9.76
N LYS A 121 -7.20 -4.02 9.52
CA LYS A 121 -8.32 -3.79 8.60
C LYS A 121 -7.81 -3.96 7.17
N GLN A 122 -8.10 -5.11 6.55
CA GLN A 122 -7.53 -5.44 5.24
C GLN A 122 -8.43 -4.99 4.09
N ALA A 123 -7.95 -4.03 3.29
CA ALA A 123 -8.57 -3.63 2.02
C ALA A 123 -7.74 -4.28 0.89
N GLY A 124 -8.11 -5.49 0.46
CA GLY A 124 -7.24 -6.32 -0.39
C GLY A 124 -7.36 -6.10 -1.91
N PHE A 125 -6.25 -6.23 -2.65
CA PHE A 125 -6.26 -6.49 -4.10
C PHE A 125 -5.23 -7.55 -4.55
N LEU A 126 -5.45 -8.83 -4.18
CA LEU A 126 -5.09 -9.99 -5.01
C LEU A 126 -6.01 -11.20 -4.69
N PRO A 127 -6.57 -11.92 -5.70
CA PRO A 127 -7.39 -13.10 -5.50
C PRO A 127 -6.52 -14.36 -5.49
N THR A 128 -6.06 -14.83 -4.33
CA THR A 128 -5.66 -16.24 -4.15
C THR A 128 -6.00 -16.69 -2.75
N ARG A 129 -7.17 -17.33 -2.64
CA ARG A 129 -7.72 -18.02 -1.47
C ARG A 129 -6.94 -19.30 -1.10
N ALA A 130 -5.67 -19.45 -1.48
CA ALA A 130 -5.02 -20.76 -1.51
C ALA A 130 -4.11 -21.08 -0.30
N GLU A 131 -3.53 -20.12 0.42
CA GLU A 131 -2.59 -20.44 1.51
C GLU A 131 -2.66 -19.41 2.65
N TRP A 132 -3.87 -19.12 3.13
CA TRP A 132 -4.07 -18.35 4.37
C TRP A 132 -4.14 -19.31 5.57
N GLY A 133 -3.03 -20.01 5.80
CA GLY A 133 -2.91 -21.04 6.83
C GLY A 133 -2.55 -20.48 8.21
N ARG A 134 -3.57 -20.09 8.97
CA ARG A 134 -3.98 -20.66 10.27
C ARG A 134 -5.11 -19.83 10.87
#